data_AF-A0A7V6HHS8-F1
#
_entry.id   AF-A0A7V6HHS8-F1
#
_cell.length_a   1.000
_cell.length_b   1.000
_cell.length_c   1.000
_cell.angle_alpha   90.00
_cell.angle_beta   90.00
_cell.angle_gamma   90.00
#
_symmetry.space_group_name_H-M   'P 1'
#
loop_
_entity.id
_entity.type
_entity.pdbx_description
1 polymer ?
#
loop_
_entity_poly.entity_id
_entity_poly.type
_entity_poly.pdbx_seq_one_letter_code
_entity_poly.pdbx_strand_id
1 'polypeptide(L)'
;MRKVLLFYVTVATLVSAAQNPVARPFDDEAIRDMLEGIVFMEADNEGDPHQQNLPTVADYYRMMEKRCEEAGVDKRRILDLAKEAIDGYIAYVKNTGRISIANNAVRLLQLVAHSGDRSLLPYLEEKSLDPEIRRSIRSAAAEVYVNIASVEECIEFMRKAFGINADKGFWRSRVTPLFLGKMESAIANHSVSDETEERLLSLLMAYTQITSYASEASWVDDFLVKHCYGYKISEQRLSLWSRILDEDKENELKRKNYLPIKEAIEATPPRKRTDLRKRFPDLSPLPGDAPARSPVKVAIAVGTGIVAVVAAWLALRRRKVRKAA
;
A
#
# COMPACT_ATOMS: atom_id res chain seq x y z
N MET A 1 11.88 28.58 19.17
CA MET A 1 12.40 28.37 20.54
C MET A 1 11.30 28.12 21.59
N ARG A 2 10.33 29.02 21.85
CA ARG A 2 9.30 28.78 22.90
C ARG A 2 8.40 27.54 22.69
N LYS A 3 8.04 27.20 21.45
CA LYS A 3 7.23 26.00 21.13
C LYS A 3 8.02 24.69 21.28
N VAL A 4 9.29 24.68 20.85
CA VAL A 4 10.21 23.54 20.99
C VAL A 4 10.48 23.24 22.48
N LEU A 5 10.61 24.28 23.31
CA LEU A 5 10.82 24.09 24.75
C LEU A 5 9.57 23.53 25.44
N LEU A 6 8.37 24.03 25.10
CA LEU A 6 7.12 23.49 25.65
C LEU A 6 6.92 22.03 25.23
N PHE A 7 7.22 21.73 23.96
CA PHE A 7 7.15 20.39 23.39
C PHE A 7 8.15 19.42 24.03
N TYR A 8 9.40 19.83 24.20
CA TYR A 8 10.41 19.02 24.87
C TYR A 8 10.02 18.79 26.33
N VAL A 9 9.45 19.78 27.01
CA VAL A 9 8.94 19.63 28.37
C VAL A 9 7.73 18.68 28.41
N THR A 10 6.78 18.75 27.48
CA THR A 10 5.62 17.84 27.41
C THR A 10 6.02 16.41 27.07
N VAL A 11 6.89 16.21 26.07
CA VAL A 11 7.41 14.89 25.71
C VAL A 11 8.29 14.35 26.83
N ALA A 12 9.17 15.16 27.44
CA ALA A 12 9.98 14.72 28.57
C ALA A 12 9.15 14.46 29.84
N THR A 13 8.04 15.18 30.07
CA THR A 13 7.13 14.89 31.18
C THR A 13 6.28 13.65 30.91
N LEU A 14 5.85 13.41 29.68
CA LEU A 14 5.16 12.18 29.28
C LEU A 14 6.10 10.97 29.33
N VAL A 15 7.35 11.11 28.87
CA VAL A 15 8.40 10.08 28.95
C VAL A 15 8.82 9.85 30.41
N SER A 16 8.97 10.90 31.21
CA SER A 16 9.31 10.80 32.65
C SER A 16 8.16 10.20 33.47
N ALA A 17 6.90 10.55 33.17
CA ALA A 17 5.72 9.92 33.75
C ALA A 17 5.58 8.45 33.29
N ALA A 18 5.91 8.16 32.03
CA ALA A 18 5.98 6.79 31.52
C ALA A 18 7.14 5.99 32.13
N GLN A 19 8.19 6.63 32.61
CA GLN A 19 9.32 5.98 33.29
C GLN A 19 9.13 5.81 34.79
N ASN A 20 8.11 6.44 35.40
CA ASN A 20 7.90 6.44 36.85
C ASN A 20 6.56 5.76 37.25
N PRO A 21 6.55 4.43 37.49
CA PRO A 21 5.32 3.65 37.76
C PRO A 21 4.57 4.06 39.04
N VAL A 22 5.18 4.83 39.93
CA VAL A 22 4.60 5.21 41.22
C VAL A 22 3.68 6.45 41.10
N ALA A 23 3.75 7.21 40.00
CA ALA A 23 3.08 8.52 39.90
C ALA A 23 1.68 8.49 39.26
N ARG A 24 1.36 7.50 38.41
CA ARG A 24 0.06 7.37 37.73
C ARG A 24 -0.17 5.92 37.26
N PRO A 25 -1.37 5.33 37.42
CA PRO A 25 -1.70 4.04 36.80
C PRO A 25 -1.54 4.12 35.28
N PHE A 26 -1.02 3.06 34.68
CA PHE A 26 -0.88 2.98 33.23
C PHE A 26 -2.20 2.46 32.63
N ASP A 27 -3.17 3.37 32.47
CA ASP A 27 -4.50 3.10 31.95
C ASP A 27 -4.66 3.57 30.48
N ASP A 28 -5.89 3.49 29.95
CA ASP A 28 -6.21 3.93 28.59
C ASP A 28 -5.83 5.38 28.30
N GLU A 29 -5.92 6.27 29.31
CA GLU A 29 -5.59 7.68 29.14
C GLU A 29 -4.08 7.85 29.02
N ALA A 30 -3.30 7.16 29.86
CA ALA A 30 -1.85 7.14 29.73
C ALA A 30 -1.38 6.59 28.37
N ILE A 31 -2.04 5.55 27.85
CA ILE A 31 -1.75 5.01 26.51
C ILE A 31 -2.06 6.06 25.43
N ARG A 32 -3.22 6.74 25.50
CA ARG A 32 -3.58 7.81 24.54
C ARG A 32 -2.59 8.96 24.58
N ASP A 33 -2.20 9.43 25.76
CA ASP A 33 -1.21 10.49 25.95
C ASP A 33 0.13 10.13 25.27
N MET A 34 0.56 8.87 25.39
CA MET A 34 1.76 8.39 24.71
C MET A 34 1.61 8.32 23.19
N LEU A 35 0.46 7.85 22.68
CA LEU A 35 0.18 7.83 21.25
C LEU A 35 0.15 9.25 20.65
N GLU A 36 -0.40 10.23 21.37
CA GLU A 36 -0.34 11.63 20.98
C GLU A 36 1.10 12.16 20.95
N GLY A 37 1.91 11.81 21.96
CA GLY A 37 3.34 12.13 21.96
C GLY A 37 4.06 11.67 20.69
N ILE A 38 3.81 10.42 20.25
CA ILE A 38 4.41 9.83 19.04
C ILE A 38 4.02 10.58 17.77
N VAL A 39 2.78 11.05 17.72
CA VAL A 39 2.27 11.83 16.59
C VAL A 39 3.02 13.15 16.43
N PHE A 40 3.41 13.78 17.54
CA PHE A 40 3.99 15.12 17.53
C PHE A 40 5.50 15.13 17.31
N MET A 41 6.23 14.06 17.67
CA MET A 41 7.70 14.03 17.77
C MET A 41 8.52 14.33 16.52
N GLU A 42 8.10 13.99 15.29
CA GLU A 42 8.95 14.24 14.10
C GLU A 42 8.38 15.32 13.16
N ALA A 43 7.55 16.24 13.64
CA ALA A 43 7.08 17.34 12.79
C ALA A 43 8.20 18.36 12.41
N ASP A 44 9.39 18.26 13.03
CA ASP A 44 10.51 19.20 12.89
C ASP A 44 11.86 18.53 12.48
N ASN A 45 11.85 17.33 11.87
CA ASN A 45 13.04 16.46 11.75
C ASN A 45 14.01 16.71 10.57
N GLU A 46 13.80 17.71 9.72
CA GLU A 46 14.76 17.99 8.63
C GLU A 46 15.80 19.04 9.07
N GLY A 47 16.73 18.65 9.95
CA GLY A 47 18.00 19.39 10.10
C GLY A 47 18.60 19.63 11.50
N ASP A 48 18.05 19.10 12.60
CA ASP A 48 18.58 19.39 13.95
C ASP A 48 19.57 18.31 14.47
N PRO A 49 20.88 18.64 14.65
CA PRO A 49 21.88 17.71 15.19
C PRO A 49 21.67 17.30 16.66
N HIS A 50 20.78 17.96 17.42
CA HIS A 50 20.46 17.58 18.80
C HIS A 50 19.47 16.41 18.92
N GLN A 51 18.98 15.86 17.79
CA GLN A 51 17.91 14.87 17.76
C GLN A 51 18.36 13.43 17.45
N GLN A 52 19.68 13.17 17.30
CA GLN A 52 20.23 11.81 17.11
C GLN A 52 19.93 10.83 18.27
N ASN A 53 19.51 11.35 19.43
CA ASN A 53 19.25 10.58 20.65
C ASN A 53 17.76 10.47 21.00
N LEU A 54 16.84 10.91 20.13
CA LEU A 54 15.39 10.76 20.39
C LEU A 54 14.94 9.31 20.11
N PRO A 55 14.03 8.74 20.92
CA PRO A 55 13.56 7.39 20.71
C PRO A 55 12.73 7.28 19.41
N THR A 56 12.94 6.22 18.66
CA THR A 56 12.19 5.90 17.44
C THR A 56 10.75 5.46 17.74
N VAL A 57 9.88 5.41 16.73
CA VAL A 57 8.51 4.85 16.90
C VAL A 57 8.54 3.41 17.46
N ALA A 58 9.55 2.62 17.07
CA ALA A 58 9.77 1.27 17.62
C ALA A 58 10.16 1.30 19.10
N ASP A 59 10.99 2.25 19.52
CA ASP A 59 11.38 2.42 20.92
C ASP A 59 10.18 2.80 21.79
N TYR A 60 9.33 3.69 21.29
CA TYR A 60 8.09 4.07 21.96
C TYR A 60 7.13 2.89 22.10
N TYR A 61 6.93 2.11 21.04
CA TYR A 61 6.09 0.92 21.11
C TYR A 61 6.60 -0.07 22.17
N ARG A 62 7.90 -0.36 22.18
CA ARG A 62 8.53 -1.24 23.20
C ARG A 62 8.39 -0.69 24.62
N MET A 63 8.51 0.62 24.80
CA MET A 63 8.26 1.26 26.09
C MET A 63 6.81 1.05 26.55
N MET A 64 5.84 1.26 25.65
CA MET A 64 4.42 1.07 25.97
C MET A 64 4.11 -0.40 26.30
N GLU A 65 4.67 -1.35 25.55
CA GLU A 65 4.52 -2.78 25.84
C GLU A 65 5.05 -3.15 27.22
N LYS A 66 6.26 -2.69 27.57
CA LYS A 66 6.86 -2.93 28.88
C LYS A 66 5.99 -2.36 30.00
N ARG A 67 5.39 -1.19 29.78
CA ARG A 67 4.50 -0.54 30.75
C ARG A 67 3.18 -1.27 30.92
N CYS A 68 2.62 -1.79 29.84
CA CYS A 68 1.47 -2.69 29.89
C CYS A 68 1.80 -3.93 30.74
N GLU A 69 2.97 -4.55 30.57
CA GLU A 69 3.41 -5.70 31.38
C GLU A 69 3.54 -5.33 32.87
N GLU A 70 4.26 -4.25 33.18
CA GLU A 70 4.49 -3.77 34.55
C GLU A 70 3.17 -3.43 35.27
N ALA A 71 2.17 -2.95 34.53
CA ALA A 71 0.87 -2.55 35.06
C ALA A 71 -0.22 -3.64 34.99
N GLY A 72 0.07 -4.81 34.40
CA GLY A 72 -0.92 -5.87 34.20
C GLY A 72 -2.03 -5.52 33.19
N VAL A 73 -1.76 -4.61 32.26
CA VAL A 73 -2.69 -4.19 31.20
C VAL A 73 -2.41 -5.00 29.93
N ASP A 74 -3.47 -5.42 29.23
CA ASP A 74 -3.34 -6.12 27.95
C ASP A 74 -2.67 -5.19 26.91
N LYS A 75 -1.52 -5.61 26.39
CA LYS A 75 -0.78 -4.89 25.35
C LYS A 75 -1.61 -4.63 24.09
N ARG A 76 -2.62 -5.47 23.79
CA ARG A 76 -3.53 -5.23 22.68
C ARG A 76 -4.26 -3.91 22.78
N ARG A 77 -4.43 -3.38 23.99
CA ARG A 77 -5.08 -2.09 24.21
C ARG A 77 -4.34 -0.93 23.53
N ILE A 78 -3.02 -1.03 23.39
CA ILE A 78 -2.22 -0.07 22.61
C ILE A 78 -2.71 -0.01 21.16
N LEU A 79 -2.94 -1.17 20.54
CA LEU A 79 -3.34 -1.29 19.15
C LEU A 79 -4.80 -0.86 18.95
N ASP A 80 -5.69 -1.19 19.89
CA ASP A 80 -7.08 -0.75 19.85
C ASP A 80 -7.20 0.78 19.94
N LEU A 81 -6.48 1.39 20.88
CA LEU A 81 -6.45 2.84 21.03
C LEU A 81 -5.76 3.54 19.85
N ALA A 82 -4.72 2.92 19.26
CA ALA A 82 -4.11 3.42 18.03
C ALA A 82 -5.10 3.43 16.85
N LYS A 83 -5.94 2.38 16.71
CA LYS A 83 -6.99 2.33 15.68
C LYS A 83 -8.04 3.41 15.91
N GLU A 84 -8.52 3.58 17.14
CA GLU A 84 -9.46 4.65 17.51
C GLU A 84 -8.90 6.03 17.10
N ALA A 85 -7.62 6.30 17.42
CA ALA A 85 -6.97 7.56 17.06
C ALA A 85 -6.77 7.73 15.54
N ILE A 86 -6.36 6.68 14.82
CA ILE A 86 -6.25 6.70 13.35
C ILE A 86 -7.59 7.05 12.71
N ASP A 87 -8.68 6.41 13.15
CA ASP A 87 -10.03 6.68 12.65
C ASP A 87 -10.48 8.11 12.96
N GLY A 88 -10.15 8.63 14.15
CA GLY A 88 -10.37 10.03 14.52
C GLY A 88 -9.65 11.00 13.57
N TYR A 89 -8.38 10.75 13.25
CA TYR A 89 -7.63 11.57 12.31
C TYR A 89 -8.15 11.46 10.87
N ILE A 90 -8.54 10.27 10.41
CA ILE A 90 -9.15 10.09 9.09
C ILE A 90 -10.44 10.91 9.00
N ALA A 91 -11.32 10.82 9.99
CA ALA A 91 -12.57 11.58 10.04
C ALA A 91 -12.29 13.10 10.06
N TYR A 92 -11.32 13.54 10.85
CA TYR A 92 -10.93 14.94 10.92
C TYR A 92 -10.42 15.47 9.57
N VAL A 93 -9.52 14.74 8.92
CA VAL A 93 -8.98 15.11 7.59
C VAL A 93 -10.11 15.17 6.57
N LYS A 94 -11.04 14.20 6.60
CA LYS A 94 -12.21 14.18 5.70
C LYS A 94 -13.12 15.39 5.90
N ASN A 95 -13.38 15.77 7.14
CA ASN A 95 -14.31 16.86 7.47
C ASN A 95 -13.70 18.26 7.27
N THR A 96 -12.39 18.41 7.47
CA THR A 96 -11.74 19.74 7.50
C THR A 96 -10.83 20.01 6.32
N GLY A 97 -10.45 18.99 5.55
CA GLY A 97 -9.44 19.10 4.50
C GLY A 97 -8.02 19.38 5.01
N ARG A 98 -7.78 19.35 6.33
CA ARG A 98 -6.46 19.63 6.93
C ARG A 98 -5.48 18.49 6.70
N ILE A 99 -4.81 18.57 5.57
CA ILE A 99 -3.82 17.63 5.06
C ILE A 99 -2.69 17.32 6.05
N SER A 100 -2.23 18.31 6.84
CA SER A 100 -1.13 18.12 7.80
C SER A 100 -1.43 17.07 8.87
N ILE A 101 -2.70 16.92 9.26
CA ILE A 101 -3.14 15.95 10.27
C ILE A 101 -3.08 14.50 9.77
N ALA A 102 -3.05 14.29 8.45
CA ALA A 102 -2.92 12.95 7.90
C ALA A 102 -1.59 12.28 8.28
N ASN A 103 -0.54 13.07 8.54
CA ASN A 103 0.75 12.54 8.98
C ASN A 103 0.64 11.86 10.35
N ASN A 104 -0.29 12.31 11.19
CA ASN A 104 -0.55 11.73 12.51
C ASN A 104 -1.06 10.28 12.37
N ALA A 105 -2.04 10.07 11.48
CA ALA A 105 -2.54 8.73 11.16
C ALA A 105 -1.44 7.83 10.56
N VAL A 106 -0.58 8.38 9.70
CA VAL A 106 0.54 7.63 9.10
C VAL A 106 1.53 7.16 10.17
N ARG A 107 1.89 8.00 11.15
CA ARG A 107 2.78 7.62 12.26
C ARG A 107 2.20 6.51 13.12
N LEU A 108 0.91 6.59 13.43
CA LEU A 108 0.23 5.54 14.18
C LEU A 108 0.15 4.22 13.39
N LEU A 109 0.04 4.28 12.06
CA LEU A 109 0.15 3.08 11.21
C LEU A 109 1.57 2.49 11.26
N GLN A 110 2.62 3.33 11.29
CA GLN A 110 4.01 2.84 11.48
C GLN A 110 4.19 2.18 12.85
N LEU A 111 3.59 2.73 13.91
CA LEU A 111 3.56 2.08 15.22
C LEU A 111 2.87 0.72 15.15
N VAL A 112 1.70 0.66 14.51
CA VAL A 112 0.97 -0.59 14.28
C VAL A 112 1.84 -1.62 13.55
N ALA A 113 2.68 -1.18 12.61
CA ALA A 113 3.61 -2.07 11.89
C ALA A 113 4.59 -2.79 12.82
N HIS A 114 5.07 -2.13 13.88
CA HIS A 114 6.02 -2.71 14.82
C HIS A 114 5.44 -3.84 15.66
N SER A 115 4.11 -3.90 15.83
CA SER A 115 3.46 -4.99 16.55
C SER A 115 3.58 -6.34 15.84
N GLY A 116 3.69 -6.33 14.50
CA GLY A 116 3.57 -7.54 13.70
C GLY A 116 2.23 -8.26 13.83
N ASP A 117 1.21 -7.63 14.45
CA ASP A 117 -0.05 -8.29 14.79
C ASP A 117 -0.92 -8.50 13.54
N ARG A 118 -0.93 -9.75 13.07
CA ARG A 118 -1.70 -10.18 11.90
C ARG A 118 -3.21 -10.07 12.09
N SER A 119 -3.73 -9.94 13.31
CA SER A 119 -5.16 -9.68 13.55
C SER A 119 -5.61 -8.31 13.01
N LEU A 120 -4.66 -7.42 12.69
CA LEU A 120 -4.90 -6.11 12.11
C LEU A 120 -5.06 -6.13 10.59
N LEU A 121 -4.79 -7.25 9.91
CA LEU A 121 -4.89 -7.35 8.45
C LEU A 121 -6.26 -6.88 7.91
N PRO A 122 -7.42 -7.26 8.48
CA PRO A 122 -8.72 -6.77 7.99
C PRO A 122 -8.88 -5.25 8.13
N TYR A 123 -8.37 -4.67 9.21
CA TYR A 123 -8.40 -3.23 9.43
C TYR A 123 -7.51 -2.49 8.43
N LEU A 124 -6.28 -2.97 8.25
CA LEU A 124 -5.33 -2.39 7.30
C LEU A 124 -5.85 -2.48 5.87
N GLU A 125 -6.41 -3.62 5.47
CA GLU A 125 -7.05 -3.79 4.17
C GLU A 125 -8.19 -2.77 3.96
N GLU A 126 -9.08 -2.62 4.95
CA GLU A 126 -10.18 -1.63 4.89
C GLU A 126 -9.64 -0.23 4.64
N LYS A 127 -8.61 0.20 5.39
CA LYS A 127 -8.08 1.56 5.28
C LYS A 127 -7.29 1.78 3.99
N SER A 128 -6.64 0.76 3.46
CA SER A 128 -5.91 0.83 2.19
C SER A 128 -6.84 0.91 0.98
N LEU A 129 -7.90 0.12 0.98
CA LEU A 129 -8.78 -0.05 -0.18
C LEU A 129 -9.92 0.98 -0.25
N ASP A 130 -10.15 1.79 0.78
CA ASP A 130 -11.17 2.85 0.75
C ASP A 130 -10.68 4.09 -0.03
N PRO A 131 -11.22 4.38 -1.23
CA PRO A 131 -10.76 5.50 -2.05
C PRO A 131 -11.08 6.88 -1.45
N GLU A 132 -11.99 6.95 -0.48
CA GLU A 132 -12.33 8.19 0.23
C GLU A 132 -11.27 8.60 1.27
N ILE A 133 -10.41 7.65 1.66
CA ILE A 133 -9.30 7.93 2.56
C ILE A 133 -8.17 8.61 1.77
N ARG A 134 -7.52 9.58 2.40
CA ARG A 134 -6.42 10.31 1.78
C ARG A 134 -5.30 9.35 1.35
N ARG A 135 -4.75 9.58 0.15
CA ARG A 135 -3.72 8.73 -0.48
C ARG A 135 -2.55 8.33 0.42
N SER A 136 -2.06 9.25 1.26
CA SER A 136 -0.91 9.00 2.13
C SER A 136 -1.23 8.00 3.24
N ILE A 137 -2.45 8.05 3.78
CA ILE A 137 -2.93 7.12 4.82
C ILE A 137 -3.18 5.75 4.18
N ARG A 138 -3.77 5.72 2.98
CA ARG A 138 -3.99 4.48 2.22
C ARG A 138 -2.68 3.75 1.90
N SER A 139 -1.68 4.50 1.40
CA SER A 139 -0.34 3.98 1.13
C SER A 139 0.27 3.41 2.41
N ALA A 140 0.29 4.18 3.50
CA ALA A 140 0.85 3.72 4.76
C ALA A 140 0.17 2.45 5.27
N ALA A 141 -1.16 2.36 5.27
CA ALA A 141 -1.87 1.15 5.67
C ALA A 141 -1.51 -0.06 4.79
N ALA A 142 -1.33 0.16 3.48
CA ALA A 142 -1.01 -0.89 2.52
C ALA A 142 0.44 -1.38 2.67
N GLU A 143 1.37 -0.46 2.92
CA GLU A 143 2.77 -0.79 3.23
C GLU A 143 2.84 -1.68 4.48
N VAL A 144 2.09 -1.32 5.54
CA VAL A 144 2.01 -2.12 6.77
C VAL A 144 1.38 -3.49 6.50
N TYR A 145 0.28 -3.54 5.74
CA TYR A 145 -0.35 -4.80 5.35
C TYR A 145 0.66 -5.73 4.66
N VAL A 146 1.38 -5.24 3.63
CA VAL A 146 2.35 -6.04 2.87
C VAL A 146 3.49 -6.55 3.76
N ASN A 147 3.93 -5.74 4.73
CA ASN A 147 5.00 -6.14 5.64
C ASN A 147 4.60 -7.32 6.54
N ILE A 148 3.40 -7.31 7.12
CA ILE A 148 2.98 -8.33 8.10
C ILE A 148 2.22 -9.52 7.51
N ALA A 149 1.64 -9.36 6.31
CA ALA A 149 0.93 -10.41 5.61
C ALA A 149 1.87 -11.52 5.08
N SER A 150 1.32 -12.71 4.89
CA SER A 150 1.94 -13.80 4.12
C SER A 150 1.99 -13.44 2.63
N VAL A 151 2.69 -14.26 1.84
CA VAL A 151 2.78 -14.07 0.39
C VAL A 151 1.39 -14.17 -0.26
N GLU A 152 0.63 -15.20 0.06
CA GLU A 152 -0.71 -15.44 -0.48
C GLU A 152 -1.67 -14.32 -0.13
N GLU A 153 -1.65 -13.85 1.12
CA GLU A 153 -2.46 -12.69 1.55
C GLU A 153 -2.06 -11.41 0.83
N CYS A 154 -0.77 -11.22 0.51
CA CYS A 154 -0.30 -10.09 -0.28
C CYS A 154 -0.79 -10.18 -1.74
N ILE A 155 -0.76 -11.36 -2.36
CA ILE A 155 -1.26 -11.57 -3.72
C ILE A 155 -2.75 -11.23 -3.79
N GLU A 156 -3.54 -11.75 -2.85
CA GLU A 156 -4.98 -11.47 -2.76
C GLU A 156 -5.28 -9.99 -2.52
N PHE A 157 -4.50 -9.34 -1.65
CA PHE A 157 -4.59 -7.90 -1.41
C PHE A 157 -4.26 -7.09 -2.65
N MET A 158 -3.14 -7.38 -3.32
CA MET A 158 -2.70 -6.65 -4.52
C MET A 158 -3.67 -6.84 -5.68
N ARG A 159 -4.31 -8.02 -5.80
CA ARG A 159 -5.43 -8.23 -6.75
C ARG A 159 -6.55 -7.20 -6.55
N LYS A 160 -6.95 -6.95 -5.30
CA LYS A 160 -7.96 -5.92 -4.98
C LYS A 160 -7.40 -4.52 -5.21
N ALA A 161 -6.17 -4.26 -4.79
CA ALA A 161 -5.52 -2.95 -4.87
C ALA A 161 -5.32 -2.47 -6.32
N PHE A 162 -4.90 -3.35 -7.23
CA PHE A 162 -4.78 -3.06 -8.67
C PHE A 162 -6.12 -2.75 -9.33
N GLY A 163 -7.22 -3.28 -8.78
CA GLY A 163 -8.58 -2.96 -9.17
C GLY A 163 -9.01 -1.52 -8.90
N ILE A 164 -8.29 -0.79 -8.04
CA ILE A 164 -8.65 0.57 -7.61
C ILE A 164 -7.82 1.59 -8.38
N ASN A 165 -8.39 2.20 -9.41
CA ASN A 165 -7.69 3.22 -10.21
C ASN A 165 -7.79 4.66 -9.65
N ALA A 166 -8.03 4.80 -8.35
CA ALA A 166 -8.03 6.11 -7.69
C ALA A 166 -6.62 6.74 -7.73
N ASP A 167 -6.54 8.06 -7.89
CA ASP A 167 -5.29 8.82 -8.05
C ASP A 167 -4.35 8.25 -9.13
N LYS A 168 -4.92 7.67 -10.21
CA LYS A 168 -4.19 6.96 -11.29
C LYS A 168 -3.23 5.88 -10.79
N GLY A 169 -3.48 5.31 -9.60
CA GLY A 169 -2.60 4.34 -8.96
C GLY A 169 -1.41 4.92 -8.19
N PHE A 170 -1.25 6.25 -8.12
CA PHE A 170 -0.12 6.91 -7.46
C PHE A 170 0.03 6.52 -5.99
N TRP A 171 -1.08 6.24 -5.31
CA TRP A 171 -1.09 5.78 -3.92
C TRP A 171 -0.37 4.43 -3.70
N ARG A 172 -0.18 3.62 -4.75
CA ARG A 172 0.57 2.34 -4.70
C ARG A 172 2.04 2.47 -5.08
N SER A 173 2.51 3.67 -5.45
CA SER A 173 3.89 3.87 -5.90
C SER A 173 4.95 3.35 -4.93
N ARG A 174 4.66 3.33 -3.62
CA ARG A 174 5.51 2.74 -2.57
C ARG A 174 5.15 1.29 -2.23
N VAL A 175 3.90 0.89 -2.45
CA VAL A 175 3.38 -0.45 -2.09
C VAL A 175 3.85 -1.51 -3.09
N THR A 176 3.76 -1.22 -4.38
CA THR A 176 4.13 -2.15 -5.46
C THR A 176 5.60 -2.61 -5.37
N PRO A 177 6.62 -1.74 -5.21
CA PRO A 177 7.99 -2.21 -5.05
C PRO A 177 8.20 -3.04 -3.77
N LEU A 178 7.55 -2.70 -2.65
CA LEU A 178 7.63 -3.51 -1.42
C LEU A 178 7.04 -4.91 -1.61
N PHE A 179 5.86 -4.98 -2.25
CA PHE A 179 5.22 -6.25 -2.59
C PHE A 179 6.12 -7.11 -3.47
N LEU A 180 6.64 -6.56 -4.57
CA LEU A 180 7.52 -7.28 -5.49
C LEU A 180 8.83 -7.72 -4.81
N GLY A 181 9.43 -6.89 -3.95
CA GLY A 181 10.61 -7.27 -3.18
C GLY A 181 10.35 -8.43 -2.20
N LYS A 182 9.16 -8.49 -1.60
CA LYS A 182 8.72 -9.63 -0.79
C LYS A 182 8.58 -10.89 -1.64
N MET A 183 8.02 -10.78 -2.84
CA MET A 183 7.89 -11.92 -3.78
C MET A 183 9.26 -12.42 -4.24
N GLU A 184 10.17 -11.52 -4.65
CA GLU A 184 11.56 -11.84 -5.01
C GLU A 184 12.24 -12.63 -3.89
N SER A 185 12.12 -12.15 -2.64
CA SER A 185 12.71 -12.82 -1.48
C SER A 185 12.11 -14.22 -1.25
N ALA A 186 10.80 -14.38 -1.46
CA ALA A 186 10.12 -15.65 -1.26
C ALA A 186 10.49 -16.68 -2.35
N ILE A 187 10.60 -16.24 -3.61
CA ILE A 187 11.05 -17.07 -4.74
C ILE A 187 12.51 -17.50 -4.53
N ALA A 188 13.40 -16.55 -4.21
CA ALA A 188 14.82 -16.82 -3.98
C ALA A 188 15.07 -17.80 -2.83
N ASN A 189 14.22 -17.79 -1.80
CA ASN A 189 14.30 -18.69 -0.67
C ASN A 189 13.52 -20.01 -0.88
N HIS A 190 12.97 -20.25 -2.07
CA HIS A 190 12.10 -21.40 -2.37
C HIS A 190 10.96 -21.58 -1.35
N SER A 191 10.44 -20.48 -0.81
CA SER A 191 9.41 -20.49 0.23
C SER A 191 7.99 -20.33 -0.32
N VAL A 192 7.82 -20.43 -1.63
CA VAL A 192 6.54 -20.40 -2.35
C VAL A 192 6.46 -21.58 -3.30
N SER A 193 5.25 -22.09 -3.52
CA SER A 193 4.99 -23.14 -4.50
C SER A 193 4.97 -22.59 -5.92
N ASP A 194 5.22 -23.45 -6.91
CA ASP A 194 5.05 -23.12 -8.33
C ASP A 194 3.63 -22.61 -8.63
N GLU A 195 2.61 -23.12 -7.93
CA GLU A 195 1.22 -22.64 -8.08
C GLU A 195 1.06 -21.21 -7.56
N THR A 196 1.67 -20.89 -6.41
CA THR A 196 1.68 -19.52 -5.86
C THR A 196 2.41 -18.56 -6.80
N GLU A 197 3.53 -18.99 -7.37
CA GLU A 197 4.27 -18.21 -8.37
C GLU A 197 3.44 -18.01 -9.64
N GLU A 198 2.77 -19.04 -10.16
CA GLU A 198 1.91 -18.92 -11.35
C GLU A 198 0.74 -17.95 -11.12
N ARG A 199 0.13 -17.96 -9.93
CA ARG A 199 -0.91 -17.00 -9.54
C ARG A 199 -0.38 -15.57 -9.47
N LEU A 200 0.83 -15.37 -8.94
CA LEU A 200 1.50 -14.07 -8.94
C LEU A 200 1.75 -13.58 -10.38
N LEU A 201 2.33 -14.42 -11.24
CA LEU A 201 2.60 -14.07 -12.64
C LEU A 201 1.30 -13.75 -13.38
N SER A 202 0.25 -14.53 -13.18
CA SER A 202 -1.08 -14.28 -13.75
C SER A 202 -1.64 -12.92 -13.33
N LEU A 203 -1.55 -12.59 -12.03
CA LEU A 203 -1.97 -11.30 -11.48
C LEU A 203 -1.22 -10.13 -12.12
N LEU A 204 0.12 -10.20 -12.15
CA LEU A 204 0.96 -9.16 -12.70
C LEU A 204 0.71 -8.99 -14.20
N MET A 205 0.60 -10.10 -14.94
CA MET A 205 0.25 -10.08 -16.36
C MET A 205 -1.11 -9.40 -16.60
N ALA A 206 -2.15 -9.76 -15.85
CA ALA A 206 -3.45 -9.10 -15.97
C ALA A 206 -3.36 -7.59 -15.69
N TYR A 207 -2.59 -7.19 -14.68
CA TYR A 207 -2.36 -5.78 -14.37
C TYR A 207 -1.63 -5.03 -15.50
N THR A 208 -0.62 -5.63 -16.14
CA THR A 208 0.02 -5.01 -17.32
C THR A 208 -0.96 -4.75 -18.46
N GLN A 209 -2.08 -5.47 -18.54
CA GLN A 209 -3.08 -5.25 -19.59
C GLN A 209 -3.99 -4.05 -19.33
N ILE A 210 -4.00 -3.48 -18.12
CA ILE A 210 -4.91 -2.38 -17.76
C ILE A 210 -4.20 -1.11 -17.29
N THR A 211 -2.95 -1.20 -16.86
CA THR A 211 -2.22 -0.04 -16.32
C THR A 211 -1.80 0.99 -17.38
N SER A 212 -1.88 2.26 -17.00
CA SER A 212 -1.41 3.43 -17.73
C SER A 212 -0.28 4.18 -17.01
N TYR A 213 0.01 3.80 -15.76
CA TYR A 213 0.99 4.51 -14.94
C TYR A 213 2.40 3.93 -15.15
N ALA A 214 3.21 4.64 -15.92
CA ALA A 214 4.51 4.17 -16.40
C ALA A 214 5.47 3.73 -15.28
N SER A 215 5.51 4.45 -14.16
CA SER A 215 6.43 4.11 -13.06
C SER A 215 6.01 2.85 -12.30
N GLU A 216 4.72 2.59 -12.11
CA GLU A 216 4.25 1.34 -11.51
C GLU A 216 4.41 0.18 -12.50
N ALA A 217 4.14 0.43 -13.79
CA ALA A 217 4.33 -0.54 -14.86
C ALA A 217 5.80 -0.97 -15.01
N SER A 218 6.78 -0.07 -14.85
CA SER A 218 8.20 -0.44 -14.95
C SER A 218 8.64 -1.44 -13.89
N TRP A 219 8.17 -1.29 -12.65
CA TRP A 219 8.50 -2.26 -11.58
C TRP A 219 7.94 -3.65 -11.89
N VAL A 220 6.70 -3.70 -12.40
CA VAL A 220 6.06 -4.96 -12.80
C VAL A 220 6.73 -5.56 -14.04
N ASP A 221 7.11 -4.74 -15.02
CA ASP A 221 7.83 -5.19 -16.23
C ASP A 221 9.16 -5.83 -15.86
N ASP A 222 9.96 -5.17 -15.01
CA ASP A 222 11.26 -5.67 -14.56
C ASP A 222 11.12 -7.03 -13.84
N PHE A 223 10.09 -7.18 -13.00
CA PHE A 223 9.81 -8.45 -12.32
C PHE A 223 9.44 -9.55 -13.34
N LEU A 224 8.50 -9.26 -14.25
CA LEU A 224 8.05 -10.23 -15.26
C LEU A 224 9.16 -10.61 -16.25
N VAL A 225 10.08 -9.70 -16.60
CA VAL A 225 11.23 -10.02 -17.45
C VAL A 225 12.13 -11.09 -16.82
N LYS A 226 12.27 -11.06 -15.48
CA LYS A 226 13.11 -12.02 -14.75
C LYS A 226 12.42 -13.37 -14.56
N HIS A 227 11.13 -13.34 -14.20
CA HIS A 227 10.42 -14.52 -13.67
C HIS A 227 9.42 -15.15 -14.66
N CYS A 228 8.94 -14.40 -15.66
CA CYS A 228 7.97 -14.93 -16.62
C CYS A 228 8.65 -15.36 -17.93
N TYR A 229 8.85 -16.68 -18.08
CA TYR A 229 9.36 -17.25 -19.32
C TYR A 229 8.57 -16.78 -20.56
N GLY A 230 9.28 -16.26 -21.56
CA GLY A 230 8.71 -15.73 -22.80
C GLY A 230 8.24 -14.27 -22.73
N TYR A 231 8.13 -13.66 -21.54
CA TYR A 231 7.61 -12.28 -21.40
C TYR A 231 8.47 -11.23 -22.09
N LYS A 232 9.80 -11.36 -22.03
CA LYS A 232 10.76 -10.38 -22.58
C LYS A 232 10.48 -9.98 -24.03
N ILE A 233 9.99 -10.92 -24.84
CA ILE A 233 9.66 -10.75 -26.27
C ILE A 233 8.16 -10.97 -26.55
N SER A 234 7.31 -10.83 -25.54
CA SER A 234 5.88 -11.10 -25.67
C SER A 234 5.12 -9.97 -26.33
N GLU A 235 4.02 -10.31 -27.00
CA GLU A 235 3.08 -9.32 -27.54
C GLU A 235 2.41 -8.49 -26.43
N GLN A 236 2.20 -9.10 -25.25
CA GLN A 236 1.64 -8.42 -24.07
C GLN A 236 2.54 -7.29 -23.56
N ARG A 237 3.86 -7.54 -23.52
CA ARG A 237 4.85 -6.53 -23.15
C ARG A 237 4.91 -5.39 -24.17
N LEU A 238 4.83 -5.72 -25.47
CA LEU A 238 4.77 -4.71 -26.53
C LEU A 238 3.51 -3.85 -26.42
N SER A 239 2.36 -4.48 -26.17
CA SER A 239 1.07 -3.81 -25.97
C SER A 239 1.11 -2.84 -24.78
N LEU A 240 1.68 -3.24 -23.64
CA LEU A 240 1.88 -2.37 -22.47
C LEU A 240 2.65 -1.10 -22.82
N TRP A 241 3.86 -1.24 -23.38
CA TRP A 241 4.73 -0.09 -23.63
C TRP A 241 4.22 0.79 -24.78
N SER A 242 3.56 0.21 -25.78
CA SER A 242 2.87 0.97 -26.82
C SER A 242 1.77 1.84 -26.23
N ARG A 243 0.90 1.27 -25.38
CA ARG A 243 -0.15 2.05 -24.71
C ARG A 243 0.41 3.19 -23.86
N ILE A 244 1.41 2.91 -23.01
CA ILE A 244 2.00 3.93 -22.12
C ILE A 244 2.61 5.10 -22.90
N LEU A 245 3.28 4.81 -24.02
CA LEU A 245 3.87 5.83 -24.90
C LEU A 245 2.79 6.57 -25.72
N ASP A 246 1.71 5.88 -26.11
CA ASP A 246 0.63 6.47 -26.89
C ASP A 246 -0.27 7.41 -26.08
N GLU A 247 -0.41 7.19 -24.77
CA GLU A 247 -1.23 8.05 -23.90
C GLU A 247 -0.62 9.43 -23.65
N ASP A 248 0.69 9.59 -23.82
CA ASP A 248 1.41 10.84 -23.55
C ASP A 248 2.57 11.03 -24.53
N LYS A 249 2.19 11.15 -25.82
CA LYS A 249 3.12 11.13 -26.96
C LYS A 249 4.11 12.28 -26.98
N GLU A 250 3.78 13.39 -26.32
CA GLU A 250 4.59 14.61 -26.25
C GLU A 250 5.55 14.64 -25.05
N ASN A 251 5.45 13.68 -24.13
CA ASN A 251 6.29 13.64 -22.94
C ASN A 251 7.68 13.08 -23.25
N GLU A 252 8.62 13.97 -23.55
CA GLU A 252 9.99 13.65 -23.91
C GLU A 252 10.70 12.78 -22.86
N LEU A 253 10.49 13.04 -21.56
CA LEU A 253 11.13 12.27 -20.49
C LEU A 253 10.62 10.81 -20.49
N LYS A 254 9.30 10.63 -20.65
CA LYS A 254 8.69 9.30 -20.77
C LYS A 254 9.22 8.57 -22.00
N ARG A 255 9.29 9.24 -23.16
CA ARG A 255 9.82 8.66 -24.39
C ARG A 255 11.29 8.25 -24.23
N LYS A 256 12.13 9.13 -23.68
CA LYS A 256 13.55 8.85 -23.45
C LYS A 256 13.76 7.58 -22.62
N ASN A 257 12.92 7.35 -21.62
CA ASN A 257 13.06 6.20 -20.72
C ASN A 257 12.45 4.91 -21.26
N TYR A 258 11.34 4.97 -22.01
CA TYR A 258 10.55 3.78 -22.34
C TYR A 258 10.48 3.43 -23.83
N LEU A 259 10.79 4.38 -24.73
CA LEU A 259 10.87 4.08 -26.17
C LEU A 259 11.92 2.99 -26.49
N PRO A 260 13.13 2.98 -25.88
CA PRO A 260 14.09 1.91 -26.13
C PRO A 260 13.58 0.51 -25.75
N ILE A 261 12.68 0.41 -24.76
CA ILE A 261 12.08 -0.86 -24.36
C ILE A 261 11.14 -1.37 -25.47
N LYS A 262 10.28 -0.49 -25.98
CA LYS A 262 9.38 -0.82 -27.11
C LYS A 262 10.19 -1.25 -28.34
N GLU A 263 11.18 -0.47 -28.73
CA GLU A 263 12.02 -0.74 -29.91
C GLU A 263 12.77 -2.07 -29.79
N ALA A 264 13.28 -2.40 -28.60
CA ALA A 264 13.95 -3.68 -28.34
C ALA A 264 13.00 -4.89 -28.53
N ILE A 265 11.71 -4.74 -28.20
CA ILE A 265 10.70 -5.78 -28.42
C ILE A 265 10.32 -5.86 -29.90
N GLU A 266 10.17 -4.71 -30.57
CA GLU A 266 9.82 -4.61 -31.98
C GLU A 266 10.90 -5.22 -32.90
N ALA A 267 12.17 -5.14 -32.50
CA ALA A 267 13.28 -5.81 -33.16
C ALA A 267 13.10 -7.33 -33.28
N THR A 268 12.29 -7.95 -32.41
CA THR A 268 11.86 -9.34 -32.59
C THR A 268 10.72 -9.39 -33.62
N PRO A 269 10.84 -10.15 -34.73
CA PRO A 269 9.78 -10.25 -35.73
C PRO A 269 8.46 -10.78 -35.13
N PRO A 270 7.28 -10.30 -35.57
CA PRO A 270 5.99 -10.72 -35.00
C PRO A 270 5.79 -12.24 -34.91
N ARG A 271 6.20 -12.98 -35.94
CA ARG A 271 6.10 -14.47 -35.96
C ARG A 271 6.94 -15.18 -34.89
N LYS A 272 7.91 -14.48 -34.29
CA LYS A 272 8.80 -14.99 -33.23
C LYS A 272 8.43 -14.47 -31.84
N ARG A 273 7.46 -13.56 -31.73
CA ARG A 273 7.01 -13.04 -30.44
C ARG A 273 6.16 -14.08 -29.72
N THR A 274 6.29 -14.11 -28.39
CA THR A 274 5.51 -15.03 -27.56
C THR A 274 4.12 -14.47 -27.33
N ASP A 275 3.10 -15.29 -27.55
CA ASP A 275 1.74 -14.97 -27.11
C ASP A 275 1.47 -15.64 -25.76
N LEU A 276 1.52 -14.86 -24.68
CA LEU A 276 1.34 -15.37 -23.33
C LEU A 276 -0.10 -15.77 -23.00
N ARG A 277 -1.08 -15.49 -23.86
CA ARG A 277 -2.47 -15.96 -23.69
C ARG A 277 -2.59 -17.48 -23.71
N LYS A 278 -1.62 -18.17 -24.32
CA LYS A 278 -1.57 -19.64 -24.30
C LYS A 278 -1.30 -20.20 -22.91
N ARG A 279 -0.57 -19.46 -22.07
CA ARG A 279 -0.28 -19.79 -20.67
C ARG A 279 -1.30 -19.17 -19.72
N PHE A 280 -1.70 -17.93 -19.99
CA PHE A 280 -2.66 -17.16 -19.22
C PHE A 280 -3.92 -16.87 -20.06
N PRO A 281 -4.85 -17.83 -20.19
CA PRO A 281 -6.00 -17.70 -21.10
C PRO A 281 -6.97 -16.59 -20.73
N ASP A 282 -6.96 -16.14 -19.47
CA ASP A 282 -7.83 -15.07 -18.97
C ASP A 282 -7.35 -13.65 -19.31
N LEU A 283 -6.22 -13.51 -20.00
CA LEU A 283 -5.72 -12.20 -20.42
C LEU A 283 -6.61 -11.58 -21.51
N SER A 284 -6.77 -10.26 -21.44
CA SER A 284 -7.50 -9.47 -22.42
C SER A 284 -6.96 -9.68 -23.85
N PRO A 285 -7.82 -9.52 -24.88
CA PRO A 285 -7.37 -9.47 -26.28
C PRO A 285 -6.37 -8.34 -26.52
N LEU A 286 -5.44 -8.55 -27.45
CA LEU A 286 -4.43 -7.58 -27.82
C LEU A 286 -4.97 -6.57 -28.85
N PRO A 287 -4.40 -5.36 -28.92
CA PRO A 287 -4.71 -4.41 -29.99
C PRO A 287 -4.43 -5.03 -31.37
N GLY A 288 -5.45 -5.06 -32.23
CA GLY A 288 -5.36 -5.69 -33.57
C GLY A 288 -6.02 -7.06 -33.66
N ASP A 289 -6.37 -7.68 -32.53
CA ASP A 289 -7.36 -8.76 -32.51
C ASP A 289 -8.72 -8.14 -32.84
N ALA A 290 -9.13 -8.18 -34.11
CA ALA A 290 -10.35 -7.54 -34.57
C ALA A 290 -11.55 -7.95 -33.70
N PRO A 291 -12.30 -7.00 -33.11
CA PRO A 291 -13.60 -7.32 -32.57
C PRO A 291 -14.63 -7.09 -33.67
N ALA A 292 -15.28 -8.15 -34.14
CA ALA A 292 -16.69 -8.02 -34.53
C ALA A 292 -17.52 -7.77 -33.26
N ARG A 293 -17.34 -6.59 -32.62
CA ARG A 293 -18.16 -5.90 -31.59
C ARG A 293 -17.29 -5.10 -30.60
N SER A 294 -17.25 -3.79 -30.81
CA SER A 294 -16.99 -2.68 -29.85
C SER A 294 -15.97 -2.93 -28.71
N PRO A 295 -14.77 -2.31 -28.77
CA PRO A 295 -13.72 -2.44 -27.73
C PRO A 295 -14.09 -1.88 -26.35
N VAL A 296 -15.22 -1.16 -26.23
CA VAL A 296 -15.68 -0.57 -24.98
C VAL A 296 -16.20 -1.63 -24.00
N LYS A 297 -16.70 -2.80 -24.46
CA LYS A 297 -17.40 -3.74 -23.58
C LYS A 297 -16.51 -4.70 -22.78
N VAL A 298 -15.28 -5.00 -23.24
CA VAL A 298 -14.42 -6.01 -22.58
C VAL A 298 -13.58 -5.40 -21.45
N ALA A 299 -13.04 -4.19 -21.64
CA ALA A 299 -12.42 -3.41 -20.55
C ALA A 299 -13.45 -3.05 -19.46
N ILE A 300 -14.71 -2.80 -19.87
CA ILE A 300 -15.82 -2.67 -18.93
C ILE A 300 -16.05 -3.99 -18.22
N ALA A 301 -16.03 -5.18 -18.84
CA ALA A 301 -16.36 -6.44 -18.16
C ALA A 301 -15.43 -6.77 -16.96
N VAL A 302 -14.11 -6.72 -17.13
CA VAL A 302 -13.13 -6.97 -16.04
C VAL A 302 -13.15 -5.83 -15.01
N GLY A 303 -13.24 -4.58 -15.49
CA GLY A 303 -13.45 -3.42 -14.63
C GLY A 303 -14.76 -3.49 -13.84
N THR A 304 -15.85 -4.00 -14.42
CA THR A 304 -17.17 -4.16 -13.78
C THR A 304 -17.22 -5.35 -12.86
N GLY A 305 -16.50 -6.45 -13.13
CA GLY A 305 -16.37 -7.54 -12.15
C GLY A 305 -15.72 -7.05 -10.86
N ILE A 306 -14.69 -6.22 -10.98
CA ILE A 306 -13.97 -5.62 -9.85
C ILE A 306 -14.77 -4.46 -9.21
N VAL A 307 -15.35 -3.56 -10.01
CA VAL A 307 -16.17 -2.43 -9.52
C VAL A 307 -17.49 -2.91 -8.91
N ALA A 308 -18.11 -3.98 -9.41
CA ALA A 308 -19.32 -4.55 -8.82
C ALA A 308 -19.05 -5.14 -7.44
N VAL A 309 -17.88 -5.75 -7.21
CA VAL A 309 -17.45 -6.22 -5.88
C VAL A 309 -17.26 -5.04 -4.92
N VAL A 310 -16.63 -3.96 -5.37
CA VAL A 310 -16.44 -2.73 -4.56
C VAL A 310 -17.77 -2.01 -4.28
N ALA A 311 -18.67 -1.92 -5.27
CA ALA A 311 -19.98 -1.32 -5.14
C ALA A 311 -20.90 -2.14 -4.23
N ALA A 312 -20.89 -3.47 -4.34
CA ALA A 312 -21.61 -4.37 -3.45
C ALA A 312 -21.11 -4.25 -2.01
N TRP A 313 -19.79 -4.15 -1.80
CA TRP A 313 -19.19 -3.93 -0.48
C TRP A 313 -19.56 -2.56 0.13
N LEU A 314 -19.47 -1.48 -0.65
CA LEU A 314 -19.90 -0.13 -0.23
C LEU A 314 -21.39 -0.08 0.10
N ALA A 315 -22.24 -0.76 -0.67
CA ALA A 315 -23.67 -0.86 -0.42
C ALA A 315 -23.96 -1.65 0.87
N LEU A 316 -23.23 -2.74 1.12
CA LEU A 316 -23.36 -3.52 2.36
C LEU A 316 -22.96 -2.69 3.60
N ARG A 317 -21.91 -1.88 3.49
CA ARG A 317 -21.43 -0.99 4.57
C ARG A 317 -22.44 0.12 4.90
N ARG A 318 -23.00 0.80 3.89
CA ARG A 318 -24.06 1.80 4.08
C ARG A 318 -25.30 1.21 4.76
N ARG A 319 -25.63 -0.06 4.48
CA ARG A 319 -26.76 -0.75 5.11
C ARG A 319 -26.51 -1.14 6.57
N LYS A 320 -25.26 -1.42 6.95
CA LYS A 320 -24.88 -1.64 8.36
C LYS A 320 -24.92 -0.34 9.18
N VAL A 321 -24.42 0.77 8.63
CA VAL A 321 -24.44 2.08 9.32
C VAL A 321 -25.87 2.58 9.57
N ARG A 322 -26.81 2.37 8.63
CA ARG A 322 -28.23 2.73 8.80
C ARG A 322 -29.02 1.84 9.76
N LYS A 323 -28.48 0.69 10.18
CA LYS A 323 -29.12 -0.18 11.18
C LYS A 323 -28.61 0.06 12.59
N ALA A 324 -27.57 0.88 12.74
CA ALA A 324 -26.96 1.24 14.02
C ALA A 324 -27.30 2.67 14.48
N ALA A 325 -28.18 3.36 13.75
CA ALA A 325 -28.80 4.64 14.09
C ALA A 325 -30.31 4.42 14.23
#